data_AF-U2FQ13-F1
#
_entry.id   AF-U2FQ13-F1
#
_cell.length_a   1.000
_cell.length_b   1.000
_cell.length_c   1.000
_cell.angle_alpha   90.00
_cell.angle_beta   90.00
_cell.angle_gamma   90.00
#
_symmetry.space_group_name_H-M   'P 1'
#
loop_
_entity.id
_entity.type
_entity.pdbx_description
1 polymer ?
#
loop_
_entity_poly.entity_id
_entity_poly.type
_entity_poly.pdbx_seq_one_letter_code
_entity_poly.pdbx_strand_id
1 'polypeptide(L)'
;MFKFNLKSFLITLFISIVLDVLVLFYADAFDFPVAYINATFTSGILLFGAAILTYASSEGLFDMAIYGTTKFFKYMFSSKKVKMDSYFEYYLKKHENDEVISVFPIILVGIIQLLICFILYFF
;
A
#
# COMPACT_ATOMS: atom_id res chain seq x y z
N MET A 1 -7.89 -8.22 14.45
CA MET A 1 -6.99 -8.07 15.62
C MET A 1 -5.70 -7.44 15.14
N PHE A 2 -5.43 -6.17 15.48
CA PHE A 2 -4.25 -5.44 15.02
C PHE A 2 -2.98 -6.07 15.62
N LYS A 3 -2.20 -6.80 14.82
CA LYS A 3 -0.90 -7.33 15.26
C LYS A 3 0.18 -6.29 14.98
N PHE A 4 0.62 -5.57 16.01
CA PHE A 4 1.80 -4.73 15.89
C PHE A 4 3.05 -5.60 15.68
N ASN A 5 3.77 -5.37 14.59
CA ASN A 5 5.02 -6.06 14.29
C ASN A 5 6.13 -5.02 14.17
N LEU A 6 7.04 -5.00 15.15
CA LEU A 6 8.15 -4.04 15.23
C LEU A 6 9.04 -4.10 13.99
N LYS A 7 9.28 -5.29 13.43
CA LYS A 7 10.06 -5.46 12.21
C LYS A 7 9.40 -4.76 11.02
N SER A 8 8.08 -4.94 10.86
CA SER A 8 7.30 -4.27 9.81
C SER A 8 7.29 -2.74 9.98
N PHE A 9 7.18 -2.26 11.22
CA PHE A 9 7.25 -0.84 11.53
C PHE A 9 8.61 -0.23 11.11
N LEU A 10 9.72 -0.85 11.50
CA LEU A 10 11.06 -0.38 11.15
C LEU A 10 11.31 -0.38 9.64
N ILE A 11 10.85 -1.42 8.93
CA ILE A 11 10.93 -1.48 7.47
C ILE A 11 10.12 -0.35 6.84
N THR A 12 8.90 -0.10 7.32
CA THR A 12 8.04 0.97 6.81
C THR A 12 8.67 2.36 7.03
N LEU A 13 9.26 2.58 8.20
CA LEU A 13 9.98 3.82 8.52
C LEU A 13 11.19 4.01 7.59
N PHE A 14 11.96 2.95 7.34
CA PHE A 14 13.06 3.00 6.39
C PHE A 14 12.57 3.34 4.97
N ILE A 15 11.48 2.71 4.50
CA ILE A 15 10.87 3.02 3.20
C ILE A 15 10.43 4.49 3.14
N SER A 16 9.85 5.02 4.22
CA SER A 16 9.39 6.40 4.28
C SER A 16 10.54 7.41 4.13
N ILE A 17 11.66 7.17 4.81
CA ILE A 17 12.89 7.97 4.68
C ILE A 17 13.44 7.90 3.25
N VAL A 18 13.46 6.71 2.65
CA VAL A 18 13.95 6.54 1.27
C VAL A 18 13.06 7.33 0.29
N LEU A 19 11.73 7.31 0.46
CA LEU A 19 10.80 8.10 -0.35
C LEU A 19 11.05 9.60 -0.18
N ASP A 20 11.24 10.07 1.05
CA ASP A 20 11.55 11.48 1.32
C ASP A 20 12.83 11.91 0.59
N VAL A 21 13.89 11.12 0.71
CA VAL A 21 15.18 11.39 0.04
C VAL A 21 15.01 11.42 -1.49
N LEU A 22 14.27 10.47 -2.08
CA LEU A 22 14.02 10.45 -3.51
C LEU A 22 13.28 11.70 -4.00
N VAL A 23 12.27 12.18 -3.25
CA VAL A 23 11.54 13.40 -3.60
C VAL A 23 12.44 14.63 -3.43
N LEU A 24 13.26 14.67 -2.38
CA LEU A 24 14.22 15.75 -2.16
C LEU A 24 15.29 15.84 -3.26
N PHE A 25 15.75 14.72 -3.81
CA PHE A 25 16.67 14.70 -4.96
C PHE A 25 16.07 15.30 -6.22
N TYR A 26 14.74 15.27 -6.35
CA TYR A 26 14.03 15.86 -7.48
C TYR A 26 13.70 17.34 -7.27
N ALA A 27 13.80 17.84 -6.04
CA ALA A 27 13.48 19.22 -5.72
C ALA A 27 14.66 20.16 -6.01
N ASP A 28 14.40 21.29 -6.66
CA ASP A 28 15.40 22.33 -6.88
C ASP A 28 15.83 22.96 -5.55
N ALA A 29 17.13 23.21 -5.41
CA ALA A 29 17.78 23.61 -4.16
C ALA A 29 17.36 24.99 -3.60
N PHE A 30 16.55 25.77 -4.33
CA PHE A 30 16.23 27.15 -3.98
C PHE A 30 15.17 27.28 -2.87
N ASP A 31 14.30 26.27 -2.68
CA ASP A 31 13.24 26.30 -1.66
C ASP A 31 13.27 25.05 -0.77
N PHE A 32 14.38 24.87 -0.04
CA PHE A 32 14.59 23.74 0.86
C PHE A 32 13.43 23.46 1.86
N PRO A 33 12.79 24.48 2.48
CA PRO A 33 11.67 24.22 3.39
C PRO A 33 10.45 23.65 2.67
N VAL A 34 10.13 24.19 1.49
CA VAL A 34 9.01 23.74 0.66
C VAL A 34 9.27 22.33 0.11
N ALA A 35 10.52 22.04 -0.26
CA ALA A 35 10.94 20.73 -0.70
C ALA A 35 10.73 19.66 0.40
N TYR A 36 11.04 19.97 1.66
CA TYR A 36 10.81 19.07 2.78
C TYR A 36 9.32 18.80 3.03
N ILE A 37 8.49 19.85 3.01
CA ILE A 37 7.04 19.71 3.15
C ILE A 37 6.48 18.80 2.05
N ASN A 38 6.87 19.05 0.79
CA ASN A 38 6.42 18.24 -0.34
C ASN A 38 6.90 16.79 -0.26
N ALA A 39 8.14 16.56 0.16
CA ALA A 39 8.68 15.22 0.36
C ALA A 39 7.88 14.44 1.42
N THR A 40 7.73 15.01 2.62
CA THR A 40 7.02 14.38 3.74
C THR A 40 5.52 14.20 3.44
N PHE A 41 4.90 15.14 2.72
CA PHE A 41 3.53 14.99 2.26
C PHE A 41 3.38 13.81 1.28
N THR A 42 4.27 13.75 0.28
CA THR A 42 4.24 12.75 -0.78
C THR A 42 4.48 11.34 -0.23
N SER A 43 5.48 11.16 0.63
CA SER A 43 5.74 9.87 1.29
C SER A 43 4.57 9.47 2.21
N GLY A 44 4.05 10.41 2.99
CA GLY A 44 2.92 10.18 3.90
C GLY A 44 1.65 9.74 3.16
N ILE A 45 1.27 10.43 2.08
CA ILE A 45 0.06 10.09 1.31
C ILE A 45 0.23 8.77 0.54
N LEU A 46 1.42 8.48 0.02
CA LEU A 46 1.71 7.22 -0.67
C LEU A 46 1.62 6.03 0.30
N LEU A 47 2.24 6.14 1.47
CA LEU A 47 2.18 5.10 2.49
C LEU A 47 0.76 4.90 3.01
N PHE A 48 0.07 5.99 3.36
CA PHE A 48 -1.30 5.92 3.85
C PHE A 48 -2.26 5.35 2.81
N GLY A 49 -2.17 5.82 1.56
CA GLY A 49 -2.96 5.31 0.43
C GLY A 49 -2.69 3.84 0.15
N ALA A 50 -1.42 3.43 0.12
CA ALA A 50 -1.04 2.02 -0.05
C ALA A 50 -1.58 1.15 1.08
N ALA A 51 -1.55 1.64 2.32
CA ALA A 51 -2.12 0.94 3.47
C ALA A 51 -3.63 0.73 3.32
N ILE A 52 -4.38 1.78 2.99
CA ILE A 52 -5.83 1.68 2.78
C ILE A 52 -6.16 0.72 1.64
N LEU A 53 -5.44 0.79 0.52
CA LEU A 53 -5.64 -0.11 -0.61
C LEU A 53 -5.34 -1.57 -0.24
N THR A 54 -4.27 -1.80 0.53
CA THR A 54 -3.92 -3.14 1.03
C THR A 54 -5.00 -3.66 1.98
N TYR A 55 -5.50 -2.81 2.87
CA TYR A 55 -6.59 -3.15 3.77
C TYR A 55 -7.88 -3.49 3.01
N ALA A 56 -8.29 -2.64 2.08
CA ALA A 56 -9.45 -2.88 1.21
C ALA A 56 -9.31 -4.18 0.40
N SER A 57 -8.10 -4.47 -0.08
CA SER A 57 -7.81 -5.73 -0.77
C SER A 57 -7.90 -6.96 0.15
N SER A 58 -7.52 -6.81 1.42
CA SER A 58 -7.62 -7.89 2.42
C SER A 58 -9.07 -8.19 2.80
N GLU A 59 -9.95 -7.18 2.78
CA GLU A 59 -11.39 -7.32 2.99
C GLU A 59 -12.14 -7.80 1.72
N GLY A 60 -11.40 -8.13 0.65
CA GLY A 60 -11.94 -8.69 -0.58
C GLY A 60 -12.64 -7.68 -1.51
N LEU A 61 -12.43 -6.38 -1.29
CA LEU A 61 -13.09 -5.32 -2.08
C LEU A 61 -12.73 -5.41 -3.58
N PHE A 62 -11.53 -5.90 -3.90
CA PHE A 62 -11.05 -6.08 -5.27
C PHE A 62 -11.19 -7.53 -5.80
N ASP A 63 -11.76 -8.47 -5.05
CA ASP A 63 -11.70 -9.90 -5.39
C ASP A 63 -12.47 -10.25 -6.64
N MET A 64 -13.61 -9.60 -6.85
CA MET A 64 -14.39 -9.78 -8.07
C MET A 64 -13.62 -9.30 -9.30
N ALA A 65 -12.91 -8.17 -9.19
CA ALA A 65 -12.09 -7.61 -10.26
C ALA A 65 -10.84 -8.48 -10.54
N ILE A 66 -10.17 -8.96 -9.50
CA ILE A 66 -9.01 -9.87 -9.61
C ILE A 66 -9.44 -11.20 -10.23
N TYR A 67 -10.56 -11.77 -9.79
CA TYR A 67 -11.11 -13.01 -10.35
C TYR A 67 -11.45 -12.83 -11.83
N GLY A 68 -12.16 -11.76 -12.18
CA GLY A 68 -12.57 -11.47 -13.57
C GLY A 68 -11.37 -11.27 -14.49
N THR A 69 -10.40 -10.45 -14.09
CA THR A 69 -9.18 -10.20 -14.88
C THR A 69 -8.34 -11.47 -15.03
N THR A 70 -8.11 -12.22 -13.94
CA THR A 70 -7.35 -13.48 -13.99
C THR A 70 -7.99 -14.48 -14.96
N LYS A 71 -9.32 -14.62 -14.93
CA LYS A 71 -10.06 -15.50 -15.84
C LYS A 71 -9.99 -15.00 -17.28
N PHE A 72 -10.16 -13.71 -17.51
CA PHE A 72 -10.07 -13.10 -18.83
C PHE A 72 -8.71 -13.33 -19.48
N PHE A 73 -7.61 -13.01 -18.78
CA PHE A 73 -6.26 -13.24 -19.27
C PHE A 73 -5.96 -14.74 -19.46
N LYS A 74 -6.41 -15.60 -18.53
CA LYS A 74 -6.22 -17.05 -18.67
C LYS A 74 -6.98 -17.62 -19.87
N TYR A 75 -8.14 -17.06 -20.23
CA TYR A 75 -8.88 -17.45 -21.42
C TYR A 75 -8.21 -16.93 -22.71
N MET A 76 -7.72 -15.69 -22.69
CA MET A 76 -7.11 -15.06 -23.86
C MET A 76 -5.74 -15.65 -24.21
N PHE A 77 -4.92 -15.98 -23.21
CA PHE A 77 -3.52 -16.38 -23.42
C PHE A 77 -3.24 -17.86 -23.16
N SER A 78 -4.20 -18.65 -22.65
CA SER A 78 -3.97 -20.07 -22.37
C SER A 78 -4.67 -20.98 -23.38
N SER A 79 -3.89 -21.80 -24.08
CA SER A 79 -4.40 -22.81 -25.02
C SER A 79 -4.98 -24.06 -24.33
N LYS A 80 -4.94 -24.15 -22.99
CA LYS A 80 -5.46 -25.29 -22.22
C LYS A 80 -6.89 -25.01 -21.75
N LYS A 81 -7.78 -26.02 -21.80
CA LYS A 81 -9.14 -25.96 -21.24
C LYS A 81 -9.07 -25.55 -19.77
N VAL A 82 -9.43 -24.30 -19.48
CA VAL A 82 -9.45 -23.75 -18.13
C VAL A 82 -10.65 -24.32 -17.40
N LYS A 83 -10.44 -25.10 -16.33
CA LYS A 83 -11.54 -25.45 -15.41
C LYS A 83 -12.14 -24.16 -14.85
N MET A 84 -13.44 -23.98 -15.06
CA MET A 84 -14.17 -22.85 -14.49
C MET A 84 -14.53 -23.18 -13.04
N ASP A 85 -13.55 -23.09 -12.14
CA ASP A 85 -13.83 -23.01 -10.70
C ASP A 85 -14.80 -21.85 -10.47
N SER A 86 -15.86 -22.07 -9.67
CA SER A 86 -16.85 -21.05 -9.31
C SER A 86 -16.20 -19.92 -8.51
N TYR A 87 -16.77 -18.70 -8.57
CA TYR A 87 -16.32 -17.59 -7.73
C TYR A 87 -16.30 -17.97 -6.24
N PHE A 88 -17.26 -18.78 -5.81
CA PHE A 88 -17.35 -19.27 -4.43
C PHE A 88 -16.14 -20.14 -4.04
N GLU A 89 -15.66 -21.01 -4.93
CA GLU A 89 -14.49 -21.85 -4.69
C GLU A 89 -13.19 -21.01 -4.66
N TYR A 90 -13.12 -19.97 -5.49
CA TYR A 90 -12.02 -19.01 -5.47
C TYR A 90 -11.96 -18.24 -4.15
N TYR A 91 -13.10 -17.73 -3.68
CA TYR A 91 -13.22 -16.99 -2.43
C TYR A 91 -12.80 -17.84 -1.22
N LEU A 92 -13.30 -19.08 -1.14
CA LEU A 92 -12.93 -20.03 -0.07
C LEU A 92 -11.41 -20.31 -0.05
N LYS A 93 -10.82 -20.63 -1.20
CA LYS A 93 -9.37 -20.91 -1.30
C LYS A 93 -8.50 -19.71 -0.91
N LYS A 94 -8.98 -18.50 -1.20
CA LYS A 94 -8.26 -17.26 -0.86
C LYS A 94 -8.25 -17.05 0.66
N HIS A 95 -9.41 -17.10 1.31
CA HIS A 95 -9.50 -16.89 2.76
C HIS A 95 -8.96 -18.03 3.61
N GLU A 96 -8.78 -19.24 3.06
CA GLU A 96 -8.06 -20.31 3.75
C GLU A 96 -6.54 -20.06 3.85
N ASN A 97 -5.97 -19.24 2.96
CA ASN A 97 -4.51 -19.00 2.87
C ASN A 97 -4.10 -17.57 3.23
N ASP A 98 -5.01 -16.71 3.66
CA ASP A 98 -4.68 -15.32 3.91
C ASP A 98 -3.78 -15.17 5.15
N GLU A 99 -2.47 -15.05 4.89
CA GLU A 99 -1.53 -14.49 5.84
C GLU A 99 -1.97 -13.05 6.14
N VAL A 100 -2.30 -12.79 7.41
CA VAL A 100 -2.73 -11.47 7.86
C VAL A 100 -1.57 -10.48 7.70
N ILE A 101 -1.51 -9.80 6.55
CA ILE A 101 -0.58 -8.69 6.33
C ILE A 101 -0.89 -7.63 7.39
N SER A 102 0.10 -7.31 8.22
CA SER A 102 -0.06 -6.28 9.23
C SER A 102 0.01 -4.90 8.56
N VAL A 103 -1.15 -4.36 8.20
CA VAL A 103 -1.32 -3.03 7.60
C VAL A 103 -1.16 -1.91 8.65
N PHE A 104 -1.35 -2.24 9.93
CA PHE A 104 -1.38 -1.27 11.02
C PHE A 104 -0.09 -0.42 11.15
N PRO A 105 1.13 -1.00 11.10
CA PRO A 105 2.36 -0.21 11.11
C PRO A 105 2.47 0.77 9.93
N ILE A 106 1.96 0.39 8.75
CA ILE A 106 2.00 1.21 7.54
C ILE A 106 1.10 2.45 7.70
N ILE A 107 -0.12 2.24 8.19
CA ILE A 107 -1.07 3.31 8.49
C ILE A 107 -0.46 4.28 9.52
N LEU A 108 0.15 3.74 10.58
CA LEU A 108 0.68 4.54 11.67
C LEU A 108 1.84 5.45 11.21
N VAL A 109 2.78 4.91 10.41
CA VAL A 109 3.88 5.71 9.83
C VAL A 109 3.36 6.78 8.88
N GLY A 110 2.40 6.43 8.01
CA GLY A 110 1.79 7.40 7.08
C GLY A 110 1.10 8.56 7.82
N ILE A 111 0.33 8.26 8.88
CA ILE A 111 -0.30 9.29 9.72
C ILE A 111 0.75 10.17 10.40
N ILE A 112 1.82 9.59 10.96
CA ILE A 112 2.89 10.36 11.59
C ILE A 112 3.54 11.31 10.59
N GLN A 113 3.84 10.86 9.36
CA GLN A 113 4.40 11.75 8.33
C GLN A 113 3.44 12.87 7.95
N LEU A 114 2.15 12.58 7.76
CA LEU A 114 1.16 13.63 7.48
C LEU A 114 1.03 14.64 8.63
N LEU A 115 1.14 14.19 9.88
CA LEU A 115 1.17 15.09 11.04
C LEU A 115 2.45 15.95 11.07
N ILE A 116 3.61 15.37 10.77
CA ILE A 116 4.88 16.12 10.66
C ILE A 116 4.77 17.17 9.55
N CYS A 117 4.25 16.79 8.38
CA CYS A 117 4.01 17.72 7.27
C CYS A 117 3.07 18.86 7.68
N PHE A 118 1.98 18.56 8.38
CA PHE A 118 1.06 19.56 8.88
C PHE A 118 1.78 20.53 9.82
N ILE A 119 2.54 20.03 10.80
CA ILE A 119 3.31 20.86 11.71
C ILE A 119 4.31 21.74 10.94
N LEU A 120 5.09 21.17 10.02
CA LEU A 120 6.06 21.91 9.20
C LEU A 120 5.43 22.98 8.30
N TYR A 121 4.16 22.82 7.92
CA TYR A 121 3.45 23.82 7.12
C TYR A 121 3.05 25.06 7.94
N PHE A 122 2.82 24.91 9.25
CA PHE A 122 2.40 26.01 10.13
C PHE A 122 3.56 26.73 10.83
N PHE A 123 4.77 26.15 10.83
CA PHE A 123 5.98 26.72 11.44
C PHE A 123 6.94 27.24 10.37
#